data_AF-A0AAV0WXS2-F1
#
_entry.id   AF-A0AAV0WXS2-F1
#
_cell.length_a   1.000
_cell.length_b   1.000
_cell.length_c   1.000
_cell.angle_alpha   90.00
_cell.angle_beta   90.00
_cell.angle_gamma   90.00
#
_symmetry.space_group_name_H-M   'P 1'
#
loop_
_entity.id
_entity.type
_entity.pdbx_description
1 polymer ?
#
loop_
_entity_poly.entity_id
_entity_poly.type
_entity_poly.pdbx_seq_one_letter_code
_entity_poly.pdbx_strand_id
1 'polypeptide(L)'
;MFKNRLSSKPAALNAAEYEILIDMVSDSYYQTSSKSKPISEFWAQLGEDHAILSSKAKLILLPFGTTYLCETAFSRYTATKTKYRSRLDAENDMRLQLTSVIPDIDKLSSKK
;
A
#
# COMPACT_ATOMS: atom_id res chain seq x y z
N MET A 1 10.57 -19.91 4.70
CA MET A 1 9.31 -19.14 4.84
C MET A 1 8.56 -18.86 3.53
N PHE A 2 9.16 -18.91 2.32
CA PHE A 2 8.42 -18.71 1.06
C PHE A 2 7.71 -19.95 0.48
N LYS A 3 8.09 -21.18 0.88
CA LYS A 3 7.59 -22.42 0.26
C LYS A 3 6.18 -22.88 0.68
N ASN A 4 5.58 -22.30 1.74
CA ASN A 4 4.32 -22.81 2.32
C ASN A 4 3.14 -21.83 2.25
N ARG A 5 3.08 -20.91 1.27
CA ARG A 5 2.05 -19.84 1.27
C ARG A 5 1.30 -19.57 -0.04
N LEU A 6 1.26 -20.53 -0.95
CA LEU A 6 0.37 -20.48 -2.12
C LEU A 6 -0.66 -21.60 -2.01
N SER A 7 -1.53 -21.54 -0.98
CA SER A 7 -2.60 -22.53 -0.80
C SER A 7 -3.77 -22.31 -1.78
N SER A 8 -3.84 -21.14 -2.42
CA SER A 8 -4.88 -20.79 -3.39
C SER A 8 -4.47 -19.57 -4.23
N LYS A 9 -5.05 -19.47 -5.45
CA LYS A 9 -4.85 -18.36 -6.37
C LYS A 9 -5.40 -17.06 -5.78
N PRO A 10 -4.63 -15.95 -5.72
CA PRO A 10 -5.14 -14.65 -5.31
C PRO A 10 -6.27 -14.16 -6.23
N ALA A 11 -7.27 -13.48 -5.67
CA ALA A 11 -8.34 -12.86 -6.45
C ALA A 11 -7.82 -11.77 -7.41
N ALA A 12 -6.70 -11.12 -7.05
CA ALA A 12 -6.06 -10.08 -7.85
C ALA A 12 -5.33 -10.60 -9.11
N LEU A 13 -5.11 -11.91 -9.23
CA LEU A 13 -4.39 -12.52 -10.35
C LEU A 13 -5.32 -13.38 -11.22
N ASN A 14 -5.14 -13.30 -12.53
CA ASN A 14 -5.72 -14.28 -13.45
C ASN A 14 -4.88 -15.57 -13.43
N ALA A 15 -5.30 -16.59 -14.18
CA ALA A 15 -4.61 -17.90 -14.20
C ALA A 15 -3.17 -17.77 -14.72
N ALA A 16 -2.95 -17.09 -15.84
CA ALA A 16 -1.62 -16.94 -16.44
C ALA A 16 -0.64 -16.19 -15.52
N GLU A 17 -1.09 -15.10 -14.89
CA GLU A 17 -0.28 -14.35 -13.93
C GLU A 17 0.05 -15.16 -12.68
N TYR A 18 -0.85 -16.06 -12.27
CA TYR A 18 -0.61 -16.94 -11.14
C TYR A 18 0.46 -18.00 -11.46
N GLU A 19 0.47 -18.55 -12.67
CA GLU A 19 1.56 -19.44 -13.11
C GLU A 19 2.91 -18.71 -13.11
N ILE A 20 2.96 -17.47 -13.63
CA ILE A 20 4.19 -16.65 -13.59
C ILE A 20 4.65 -16.43 -12.14
N LEU A 21 3.72 -16.22 -11.20
CA LEU A 21 4.04 -16.09 -9.79
C LEU A 21 4.58 -17.40 -9.20
N ILE A 22 4.01 -18.55 -9.58
CA ILE A 22 4.46 -19.87 -9.14
C ILE A 22 5.89 -20.12 -9.64
N ASP A 23 6.16 -19.87 -10.91
CA ASP A 23 7.48 -20.02 -11.52
C ASP A 23 8.52 -19.13 -10.80
N MET A 24 8.16 -17.87 -10.59
CA MET A 24 9.00 -16.90 -9.90
C MET A 24 9.30 -17.34 -8.45
N VAL A 25 8.29 -17.79 -7.70
CA VAL A 25 8.47 -18.23 -6.31
C VAL A 25 9.26 -19.54 -6.23
N SER A 26 9.24 -20.35 -7.28
CA SER A 26 10.01 -21.60 -7.37
C SER A 26 11.49 -21.35 -7.62
N ASP A 27 11.83 -20.24 -8.26
CA ASP A 27 13.22 -19.84 -8.51
C ASP A 27 13.97 -19.47 -7.21
N SER A 28 15.12 -20.09 -7.02
CA SER A 28 16.02 -19.84 -5.90
C SER A 28 16.56 -18.41 -5.83
N TYR A 29 16.75 -17.75 -6.98
CA TYR A 29 17.21 -16.36 -7.07
C TYR A 29 16.17 -15.40 -6.46
N TYR A 30 14.90 -15.55 -6.84
CA TYR A 30 13.81 -14.73 -6.30
C TYR A 30 13.50 -15.05 -4.84
N GLN A 31 13.64 -16.31 -4.41
CA GLN A 31 13.54 -16.68 -2.99
C GLN A 31 14.63 -16.05 -2.12
N THR A 32 15.82 -15.83 -2.68
CA THR A 32 16.95 -15.24 -1.95
C THR A 32 16.83 -13.72 -1.93
N SER A 33 16.57 -13.10 -3.08
CA SER A 33 16.42 -11.65 -3.19
C SER A 33 15.25 -11.12 -2.35
N SER A 34 14.11 -11.81 -2.33
CA SER A 34 12.94 -11.44 -1.51
C SER A 34 13.18 -11.50 0.00
N LYS A 35 14.16 -12.28 0.47
CA LYS A 35 14.57 -12.31 1.88
C LYS A 35 15.62 -11.26 2.21
N SER A 36 16.42 -10.87 1.22
CA SER A 36 17.53 -9.93 1.41
C SER A 36 17.09 -8.47 1.42
N LYS A 37 15.92 -8.15 0.85
CA LYS A 37 15.44 -6.78 0.65
C LYS A 37 14.06 -6.59 1.26
N PRO A 38 13.70 -5.34 1.65
CA PRO A 38 12.32 -5.00 1.94
C PRO A 38 11.39 -5.38 0.79
N ILE A 39 10.16 -5.80 1.11
CA ILE A 39 9.21 -6.29 0.11
C ILE A 39 8.90 -5.26 -0.97
N SER A 40 8.80 -3.97 -0.61
CA SER A 40 8.59 -2.87 -1.55
C SER A 40 9.74 -2.73 -2.55
N GLU A 41 10.98 -2.85 -2.08
CA GLU A 41 12.17 -2.75 -2.91
C GLU A 41 12.30 -3.96 -3.84
N PHE A 42 12.04 -5.17 -3.33
CA PHE A 42 12.01 -6.39 -4.12
C PHE A 42 11.04 -6.27 -5.30
N TRP A 43 9.79 -5.86 -5.04
CA TRP A 43 8.80 -5.70 -6.11
C TRP A 43 9.10 -4.53 -7.04
N ALA A 44 9.80 -3.49 -6.57
CA ALA A 44 10.20 -2.35 -7.40
C ALA A 44 11.33 -2.68 -8.38
N GLN A 45 12.22 -3.61 -8.04
CA GLN A 45 13.42 -3.97 -8.81
C GLN A 45 13.21 -5.14 -9.79
N LEU A 46 12.00 -5.68 -9.84
CA LEU A 46 11.65 -6.69 -10.83
C LEU A 46 11.78 -6.12 -12.25
N GLY A 47 12.54 -6.83 -13.08
CA GLY A 47 12.74 -6.49 -14.50
C GLY A 47 11.48 -6.67 -15.33
N GLU A 48 11.61 -6.43 -16.64
CA GLU A 48 10.49 -6.50 -17.59
C GLU A 48 9.77 -7.85 -17.58
N ASP A 49 10.50 -8.95 -17.36
CA ASP A 49 9.99 -10.32 -17.31
C ASP A 49 8.87 -10.53 -16.28
N HIS A 50 8.83 -9.69 -15.23
CA HIS A 50 7.83 -9.74 -14.18
C HIS A 50 7.14 -8.39 -13.95
N ALA A 51 7.13 -7.51 -14.96
CA ALA A 51 6.56 -6.17 -14.86
C ALA A 51 5.07 -6.17 -14.46
N ILE A 52 4.31 -7.18 -14.91
CA ILE A 52 2.88 -7.35 -14.56
C ILE A 52 2.72 -7.62 -13.07
N LEU A 53 3.50 -8.57 -12.52
CA LEU A 53 3.47 -8.87 -11.09
C LEU A 53 3.99 -7.70 -10.25
N SER A 54 5.06 -7.05 -10.69
CA SER A 54 5.60 -5.83 -10.07
C SER A 54 4.53 -4.73 -9.97
N SER A 55 3.81 -4.46 -11.06
CA SER A 55 2.78 -3.43 -11.11
C SER A 55 1.62 -3.73 -10.16
N LYS A 56 1.15 -4.98 -10.12
CA LYS A 56 0.09 -5.40 -9.19
C LYS A 56 0.55 -5.36 -7.74
N ALA A 57 1.77 -5.80 -7.46
CA ALA A 57 2.34 -5.72 -6.12
C ALA A 57 2.49 -4.28 -5.66
N LYS A 58 2.93 -3.37 -6.54
CA LYS A 58 2.99 -1.92 -6.26
C LYS A 58 1.62 -1.37 -5.88
N LEU A 59 0.56 -1.70 -6.62
CA LEU A 59 -0.80 -1.28 -6.27
C LEU A 59 -1.22 -1.77 -4.87
N ILE A 60 -0.88 -3.00 -4.50
CA ILE A 60 -1.21 -3.55 -3.18
C ILE A 60 -0.37 -2.90 -2.07
N LEU A 61 0.90 -2.61 -2.35
CA LEU A 61 1.86 -2.05 -1.39
C LEU A 61 1.74 -0.54 -1.22
N LEU A 62 1.18 0.17 -2.21
CA LEU A 62 0.96 1.60 -2.13
C LEU A 62 -0.17 1.91 -1.15
N PRO A 63 0.03 2.83 -0.20
CA PRO A 63 -1.01 3.25 0.73
C PRO A 63 -2.23 3.91 0.05
N PHE A 64 -2.13 4.24 -1.25
CA PHE A 64 -3.19 4.82 -2.08
C PHE A 64 -3.52 3.95 -3.31
N GLY A 65 -3.32 2.63 -3.21
CA GLY A 65 -3.48 1.72 -4.35
C GLY A 65 -4.87 1.63 -4.96
N THR A 66 -5.90 2.15 -4.30
CA THR A 66 -7.30 2.06 -4.73
C THR A 66 -7.91 3.44 -4.91
N THR A 67 -8.73 3.59 -5.96
CA THR A 67 -9.53 4.82 -6.21
C THR A 67 -10.41 5.16 -5.00
N TYR A 68 -10.90 4.15 -4.29
CA TYR A 68 -11.68 4.33 -3.06
C TYR A 68 -10.97 5.17 -1.98
N LEU A 69 -9.66 5.00 -1.80
CA LEU A 69 -8.92 5.80 -0.81
C LEU A 69 -8.77 7.25 -1.28
N CYS A 70 -8.56 7.48 -2.58
CA CYS A 70 -8.57 8.82 -3.16
C CYS A 70 -9.96 9.47 -3.03
N GLU A 71 -11.03 8.74 -3.32
CA GLU A 71 -12.42 9.20 -3.19
C GLU A 71 -12.77 9.51 -1.73
N THR A 72 -12.37 8.64 -0.79
CA THR A 72 -12.56 8.85 0.65
C THR A 72 -11.78 10.06 1.13
N ALA A 73 -10.52 10.22 0.70
CA ALA A 73 -9.71 11.38 1.04
C ALA A 73 -10.32 12.68 0.51
N PHE A 74 -10.81 12.67 -0.73
CA PHE A 74 -11.44 13.82 -1.36
C PHE A 74 -12.79 14.14 -0.69
N SER A 75 -13.58 13.13 -0.35
CA SER A 75 -14.83 13.29 0.41
C SER A 75 -14.57 13.93 1.78
N ARG A 76 -13.57 13.44 2.52
CA ARG A 76 -13.16 14.04 3.80
C ARG A 76 -12.70 15.49 3.63
N TYR A 77 -11.91 15.79 2.60
CA TYR A 77 -11.50 17.16 2.28
C TYR A 77 -12.70 18.07 2.01
N THR A 78 -13.64 17.64 1.16
CA THR A 78 -14.84 18.41 0.87
C THR A 78 -15.71 18.61 2.12
N ALA A 79 -15.81 17.61 3.00
CA ALA A 79 -16.55 17.72 4.25
C ALA A 79 -15.89 18.72 5.22
N THR A 80 -14.57 18.68 5.39
CA THR A 80 -13.82 19.65 6.21
C THR A 80 -14.01 21.06 5.68
N LYS A 81 -13.92 21.27 4.37
CA LYS A 81 -14.08 22.58 3.72
C LYS A 81 -15.50 23.15 3.77
N THR A 82 -16.53 22.28 3.72
CA THR A 82 -17.94 22.72 3.68
C THR A 82 -18.61 22.81 5.05
N LYS A 83 -18.29 21.89 5.98
CA LYS A 83 -18.95 21.80 7.30
C LYS A 83 -18.20 22.57 8.40
N TYR A 84 -16.87 22.56 8.41
CA TYR A 84 -16.05 23.30 9.38
C TYR A 84 -15.60 24.63 8.78
N ARG A 85 -16.54 25.55 8.58
CA ARG A 85 -16.35 26.78 7.81
C ARG A 85 -15.50 27.88 8.47
N SER A 86 -14.63 27.56 9.42
CA SER A 86 -13.85 28.59 10.12
C SER A 86 -12.63 28.00 10.85
N ARG A 87 -11.44 28.40 10.39
CA ARG A 87 -10.12 28.33 11.07
C ARG A 87 -9.23 27.09 10.89
N LEU A 88 -9.60 26.08 10.10
CA LEU A 88 -8.75 24.90 9.88
C LEU A 88 -7.95 24.98 8.58
N ASP A 89 -6.65 24.71 8.67
CA ASP A 89 -5.75 24.55 7.54
C ASP A 89 -5.94 23.15 6.95
N ALA A 90 -6.49 23.09 5.73
CA ALA A 90 -6.93 21.85 5.12
C ALA A 90 -5.79 20.86 4.86
N GLU A 91 -4.56 21.31 4.60
CA GLU A 91 -3.44 20.41 4.33
C GLU A 91 -3.02 19.65 5.60
N ASN A 92 -2.79 20.39 6.68
CA ASN A 92 -2.38 19.82 7.97
C ASN A 92 -3.47 18.89 8.55
N ASP A 93 -4.73 19.28 8.41
CA ASP A 93 -5.86 18.50 8.92
C ASP A 93 -6.09 17.22 8.09
N MET A 94 -5.94 17.29 6.77
CA MET A 94 -5.97 16.09 5.91
C MET A 94 -4.86 15.10 6.26
N ARG A 95 -3.63 15.58 6.50
CA ARG A 95 -2.53 14.70 6.92
C ARG A 95 -2.86 13.95 8.19
N LEU A 96 -3.49 14.61 9.16
CA LEU A 96 -3.93 14.01 10.43
C LEU A 96 -5.13 13.06 10.26
N GLN A 97 -6.02 13.33 9.31
CA GLN A 97 -7.21 12.51 9.05
C GLN A 97 -6.93 11.26 8.19
N LEU A 98 -5.86 11.29 7.39
CA LEU A 98 -5.47 10.21 6.48
C LEU A 98 -4.41 9.28 7.09
N THR A 99 -3.76 9.70 8.17
CA THR A 99 -2.85 8.83 8.92
C THR A 99 -3.61 7.80 9.73
N SER A 100 -3.13 6.56 9.73
CA SER A 100 -3.60 5.50 10.63
C SER A 100 -3.03 5.64 12.05
N VAL A 101 -2.09 6.56 12.27
CA VAL A 101 -1.51 6.86 13.58
C VAL A 101 -2.52 7.64 14.40
N ILE A 102 -2.90 7.08 15.55
CA ILE A 102 -3.78 7.75 16.51
C ILE A 102 -2.94 8.80 17.25
N PRO A 103 -3.26 10.10 17.13
CA PRO A 103 -2.53 11.13 17.85
C PRO A 103 -2.78 11.01 19.35
N ASP A 104 -1.71 11.06 20.13
CA ASP A 104 -1.76 11.13 21.60
C ASP A 104 -2.06 12.58 22.01
N ILE A 105 -3.35 12.88 22.16
CA ILE A 105 -3.85 14.24 22.41
C ILE A 105 -3.37 14.76 23.78
N ASP A 106 -3.27 13.89 24.78
CA ASP A 106 -2.84 14.26 26.13
C ASP A 106 -1.36 14.69 26.13
N LYS A 107 -0.51 13.95 25.41
CA LYS A 107 0.90 14.30 25.23
C LYS A 107 1.10 15.56 24.38
N LEU A 108 0.23 15.81 23.41
CA LEU A 108 0.27 17.02 22.59
C LEU A 108 -0.20 18.26 23.38
N SER A 109 -1.26 18.11 24.19
CA SER A 109 -1.81 19.21 24.99
C SER A 109 -0.90 19.63 26.16
N SER A 110 -0.05 18.72 26.63
CA SER A 110 0.90 18.97 27.73
C SER A 110 2.20 19.64 27.29
N LYS A 111 2.48 19.74 25.98
CA LYS A 111 3.67 20.39 25.40
C LYS A 111 3.44 21.85 25.00
N LYS A 112 2.44 22.50 25.59
CA LYS A 112 2.05 23.87 25.26
C LYS A 112 2.95 24.91 25.90
#